data_AF-A0A392U9H0-F1
#
_entry.id   AF-A0A392U9H0-F1
#
_cell.length_a   1.000
_cell.length_b   1.000
_cell.length_c   1.000
_cell.angle_alpha   90.00
_cell.angle_beta   90.00
_cell.angle_gamma   90.00
#
_symmetry.space_group_name_H-M   'P 1'
#
loop_
_entity.id
_entity.type
_entity.pdbx_description
1 polymer ?
#
loop_
_entity_poly.entity_id
_entity_poly.type
_entity_poly.pdbx_seq_one_letter_code
_entity_poly.pdbx_strand_id
1 'polypeptide(L)' 'MDLPLPTGLEKPPAMDIYDCSIDPVDHIENIEAVLEYRNVRGSIKCKLFPSTLRKGAMTWYKSLPPGS' A
#
# COMPACT_ATOMS: atom_id res chain seq x y z
N MET A 1 3.18 -22.69 -24.01
CA MET A 1 3.65 -23.17 -22.70
C MET A 1 4.03 -21.93 -21.93
N ASP A 2 3.22 -21.51 -20.97
CA ASP A 2 3.57 -20.42 -20.06
C ASP A 2 4.70 -20.92 -19.15
N LEU A 3 5.88 -20.32 -19.31
CA LEU A 3 7.04 -20.63 -18.48
C LEU A 3 6.71 -20.21 -17.03
N PRO A 4 6.79 -21.12 -16.04
CA PRO A 4 6.61 -20.73 -14.65
C PRO A 4 7.67 -19.68 -14.31
N LEU A 5 7.22 -18.57 -13.71
CA LEU A 5 8.11 -17.49 -13.31
C LEU A 5 9.19 -18.05 -12.37
N PRO A 6 10.48 -17.69 -12.57
CA PRO A 6 11.55 -18.15 -11.70
C PRO A 6 11.27 -17.81 -10.23
N THR A 7 11.58 -18.74 -9.34
CA THR A 7 11.42 -18.62 -7.89
C THR A 7 12.14 -17.36 -7.41
N GLY A 8 11.37 -16.34 -6.98
CA GLY A 8 11.88 -14.98 -6.68
C GLY A 8 11.24 -13.86 -7.52
N LEU A 9 10.56 -14.19 -8.61
CA LEU A 9 9.60 -13.31 -9.31
C LEU A 9 8.18 -13.53 -8.81
N GLU A 10 8.01 -13.76 -7.51
CA GLU A 10 6.70 -13.87 -6.90
C GLU A 10 5.92 -12.59 -7.20
N LYS A 11 4.67 -12.74 -7.67
CA LYS A 11 3.80 -11.61 -8.00
C LYS A 11 3.84 -10.64 -6.82
N PRO A 12 4.01 -9.32 -7.06
CA PRO A 12 4.09 -8.36 -5.96
C PRO A 12 2.98 -8.64 -4.95
N PRO A 13 3.28 -8.68 -3.64
CA PRO A 13 2.25 -8.85 -2.64
C PRO A 13 1.09 -7.89 -2.94
N ALA A 14 -0.14 -8.35 -2.72
CA ALA A 14 -1.29 -7.48 -2.85
C ALA A 14 -1.05 -6.25 -1.96
N MET A 15 -1.54 -5.10 -2.42
CA MET A 15 -1.44 -3.90 -1.60
C MET A 15 -2.33 -4.13 -0.38
N ASP A 16 -1.73 -4.19 0.81
CA ASP A 16 -2.47 -4.55 2.01
C ASP A 16 -3.55 -3.51 2.34
N ILE A 17 -4.61 -4.03 2.94
CA ILE A 17 -5.75 -3.25 3.37
C ILE A 17 -5.54 -2.86 4.82
N TYR A 18 -5.59 -1.56 5.09
CA TYR A 18 -5.58 -1.02 6.44
C TYR A 18 -6.97 -0.64 6.90
N ASP A 19 -7.47 -1.35 7.90
CA ASP A 19 -8.74 -1.05 8.55
C ASP A 19 -8.58 -0.61 10.01
N CYS A 20 -7.39 -0.14 10.37
CA CYS A 20 -6.99 0.27 11.74
C CYS A 20 -6.90 -0.87 12.76
N SER A 21 -6.81 -2.13 12.34
CA SER A 21 -6.64 -3.28 13.23
C SER A 21 -5.17 -3.63 13.54
N ILE A 22 -4.24 -3.19 12.68
CA ILE A 22 -2.80 -3.42 12.80
C ILE A 22 -2.07 -2.12 13.17
N ASP A 23 -0.83 -2.24 13.62
CA ASP A 23 0.00 -1.08 13.91
C ASP A 23 0.18 -0.21 12.64
N PRO A 24 -0.04 1.12 12.72
CA PRO A 24 0.09 2.00 11.56
C PRO A 24 1.51 2.05 10.99
N VAL A 25 2.55 1.87 11.81
CA VAL A 25 3.95 1.90 11.37
C VAL A 25 4.25 0.66 10.54
N ASP A 26 3.90 -0.52 11.05
CA ASP A 26 4.04 -1.80 10.33
C ASP A 26 3.32 -1.75 8.97
N HIS A 27 2.13 -1.15 8.93
CA HIS A 27 1.37 -0.97 7.70
C HIS A 27 2.08 -0.07 6.68
N ILE A 28 2.68 1.04 7.13
CA ILE A 28 3.44 1.95 6.28
C ILE A 28 4.67 1.24 5.70
N GLU A 29 5.44 0.54 6.54
CA GLU A 29 6.64 -0.19 6.09
C GLU A 29 6.29 -1.23 5.01
N ASN A 30 5.19 -1.95 5.20
CA ASN A 30 4.72 -2.91 4.21
C ASN A 30 4.28 -2.26 2.88
N ILE A 31 3.52 -1.15 2.93
CA ILE A 31 3.19 -0.39 1.73
C ILE A 31 4.45 0.07 1.01
N GLU A 32 5.42 0.62 1.74
CA GLU A 32 6.66 1.11 1.16
C GLU A 32 7.43 0.00 0.46
N ALA A 33 7.54 -1.17 1.09
CA ALA A 33 8.17 -2.35 0.50
C ALA A 33 7.46 -2.81 -0.78
N VAL A 34 6.12 -2.89 -0.78
CA VAL A 34 5.33 -3.27 -1.97
C VAL A 34 5.47 -2.24 -3.09
N LEU A 35 5.48 -0.94 -2.75
CA LEU A 35 5.65 0.12 -3.74
C LEU A 35 7.06 0.14 -4.33
N GLU A 36 8.09 -0.11 -3.51
CA GLU A 36 9.47 -0.22 -3.99
C GLU A 36 9.66 -1.44 -4.88
N TYR A 37 9.09 -2.60 -4.52
CA TYR A 37 9.07 -3.78 -5.37
C TYR A 37 8.43 -3.50 -6.73
N ARG A 38 7.34 -2.71 -6.75
CA ARG A 38 6.65 -2.30 -7.99
C ARG A 38 7.36 -1.14 -8.72
N ASN A 39 8.52 -0.71 -8.23
CA ASN A 39 9.30 0.42 -8.74
C ASN A 39 8.47 1.73 -8.81
N VAL A 40 7.51 1.90 -7.90
CA VAL A 40 6.69 3.10 -7.78
C VAL A 40 7.46 4.15 -6.99
N ARG A 41 7.69 5.31 -7.59
CA ARG A 41 8.53 6.36 -7.01
C ARG A 41 7.84 7.71 -6.94
N GLY A 42 8.37 8.58 -6.09
CA GLY A 42 7.94 9.97 -5.95
C GLY A 42 6.48 10.12 -5.53
N SER A 43 5.81 11.15 -6.05
CA SER A 43 4.43 11.52 -5.67
C SER A 43 3.38 10.46 -5.94
N ILE A 44 3.71 9.41 -6.71
CA ILE A 44 2.78 8.31 -6.98
C ILE A 44 2.53 7.49 -5.70
N LYS A 45 3.54 7.35 -4.81
CA LYS A 45 3.37 6.68 -3.52
C LYS A 45 2.25 7.34 -2.70
N CYS A 46 2.24 8.67 -2.62
CA CYS A 46 1.23 9.45 -1.89
C CYS A 46 -0.18 9.33 -2.51
N LYS A 47 -0.29 9.18 -3.84
CA LYS A 47 -1.57 8.97 -4.52
C LYS A 47 -2.15 7.56 -4.31
N LEU A 48 -1.28 6.58 -4.06
CA LEU A 48 -1.68 5.18 -3.81
C LEU A 48 -2.04 4.94 -2.34
N PHE A 49 -1.46 5.69 -1.41
CA PHE A 49 -1.72 5.52 0.03
C PHE A 49 -3.23 5.47 0.37
N PRO A 50 -4.09 6.39 -0.11
CA PRO A 50 -5.52 6.34 0.19
C PRO A 50 -6.23 5.09 -0.34
N SER A 51 -5.69 4.43 -1.38
CA SER A 51 -6.27 3.20 -1.93
C SER A 51 -6.10 1.98 -1.03
N THR A 52 -5.19 2.06 -0.05
CA THR A 52 -4.94 1.02 0.96
C THR A 52 -5.91 1.08 2.13
N LEU A 53 -6.58 2.22 2.32
CA LEU A 53 -7.41 2.49 3.48
C LEU A 53 -8.81 1.89 3.31
N ARG A 54 -9.33 1.26 4.36
CA ARG A 54 -10.72 0.76 4.43
C ARG A 54 -11.36 1.15 5.76
N LYS A 55 -12.70 1.04 5.80
CA LYS A 55 -13.53 1.26 7.00
C LYS A 55 -13.12 2.55 7.75
N GLY A 56 -12.79 2.44 9.04
CA GLY A 56 -12.41 3.55 9.91
C GLY A 56 -11.22 4.36 9.38
N ALA A 57 -10.22 3.71 8.78
CA ALA A 57 -9.05 4.39 8.23
C ALA A 57 -9.43 5.35 7.09
N MET A 58 -10.34 4.91 6.20
CA MET A 58 -10.84 5.74 5.11
C MET A 58 -11.71 6.89 5.64
N THR A 59 -12.51 6.65 6.68
CA THR A 59 -13.31 7.70 7.33
C THR A 59 -12.41 8.76 7.98
N TRP A 60 -11.37 8.33 8.70
CA TRP A 60 -10.38 9.22 9.29
C TRP A 60 -9.65 10.04 8.23
N TYR A 61 -9.18 9.41 7.15
CA TYR A 61 -8.48 10.10 6.07
C TYR A 61 -9.34 11.19 5.43
N LYS A 62 -10.64 10.91 5.20
CA LYS A 62 -11.59 11.89 4.66
C LYS A 62 -11.92 13.03 5.63
N SER A 63 -11.67 12.85 6.93
CA SER A 63 -11.91 13.88 7.94
C SER A 63 -10.76 14.87 8.08
N LEU A 64 -9.60 14.59 7.46
CA LEU A 64 -8.44 15.47 7.49
C LEU A 64 -8.71 16.77 6.72
N PRO A 65 -8.28 17.93 7.24
CA PRO A 65 -8.40 19.18 6.51
C PRO A 65 -7.54 19.16 5.23
N PRO A 66 -7.95 19.88 4.17
CA PRO A 66 -7.16 20.00 2.95
C PRO A 66 -5.75 20.54 3.24
N GLY A 67 -4.72 19.85 2.75
CA GLY A 67 -3.32 20.26 2.94
C GLY A 67 -2.68 19.81 4.26
N SER A 68 -3.27 18.83 4.95
CA SER A 68 -2.64 18.12 6.08
C SER A 68 -1.41 17.33 5.66
#